data_AF-A0A183BED6-F1
#
_entry.id   AF-A0A183BED6-F1
#
_cell.length_a   1.000
_cell.length_b   1.000
_cell.length_c   1.000
_cell.angle_alpha   90.00
_cell.angle_beta   90.00
_cell.angle_gamma   90.00
#
_symmetry.space_group_name_H-M   'P 1'
#
loop_
_entity.id
_entity.type
_entity.pdbx_description
1 polymer ?
#
loop_
_entity_poly.entity_id
_entity_poly.type
_entity_poly.pdbx_seq_one_letter_code
_entity_poly.pdbx_strand_id
1 'polypeptide(L)' 'MSRESDFEEYRALILRCKRPELDKLIKSTDLPRGGLKQDLQLRLISYLDQEPPDAFLNSLNDLLLRQKNSAG' A
#
# COMPACT_ATOMS: atom_id res chain seq x y z
N MET A 1 10.99 12.39 -9.19
CA MET A 1 10.07 11.26 -9.45
C MET A 1 8.74 11.87 -9.87
N SER A 2 8.16 11.39 -10.96
CA SER A 2 6.82 11.82 -11.37
C SER A 2 5.80 11.12 -10.49
N ARG A 3 4.66 11.77 -10.21
CA ARG A 3 3.58 11.18 -9.41
C ARG A 3 3.15 9.80 -9.94
N GLU A 4 3.14 9.59 -11.25
CA GLU A 4 2.89 8.28 -11.87
C GLU A 4 3.89 7.20 -11.45
N SER A 5 5.18 7.51 -11.44
CA SER A 5 6.23 6.55 -11.07
C SER A 5 6.13 6.12 -9.60
N ASP A 6 5.73 7.03 -8.72
CA ASP A 6 5.52 6.72 -7.30
C ASP A 6 4.33 5.76 -7.11
N PHE A 7 3.26 5.96 -7.88
CA PHE A 7 2.06 5.11 -7.82
C PHE A 7 2.34 3.70 -8.35
N GLU A 8 3.18 3.55 -9.39
CA GLU A 8 3.65 2.23 -9.84
C GLU A 8 4.47 1.51 -8.76
N GLU A 9 5.41 2.21 -8.10
CA GLU A 9 6.17 1.65 -6.98
C GLU A 9 5.24 1.23 -5.82
N TYR A 10 4.22 2.03 -5.51
CA TYR A 10 3.23 1.71 -4.48
C TYR A 10 2.35 0.50 -4.83
N ARG A 11 1.91 0.38 -6.09
CA ARG A 11 1.20 -0.83 -6.55
C ARG A 11 2.06 -2.07 -6.40
N ALA A 12 3.32 -2.00 -6.85
CA ALA A 12 4.26 -3.11 -6.71
C ALA A 12 4.51 -3.47 -5.24
N LEU A 13 4.63 -2.46 -4.36
CA LEU A 13 4.73 -2.63 -2.92
C LEU A 13 3.53 -3.39 -2.35
N ILE A 14 2.31 -2.99 -2.67
CA ILE A 14 1.09 -3.65 -2.17
C ILE A 14 1.04 -5.12 -2.62
N LEU A 15 1.45 -5.42 -3.86
CA LEU A 15 1.49 -6.79 -4.38
C LEU A 15 2.51 -7.69 -3.67
N ARG A 16 3.65 -7.15 -3.23
CA ARG A 16 4.68 -7.92 -2.49
C ARG A 16 4.44 -7.98 -0.98
N CYS A 17 3.67 -7.07 -0.40
CA CYS A 17 3.37 -7.05 1.03
C CYS A 17 2.79 -8.38 1.54
N LYS A 18 3.17 -8.75 2.77
CA LYS A 18 2.59 -9.85 3.54
C LYS A 18 1.29 -9.41 4.19
N ARG A 19 0.46 -10.38 4.62
CA ARG A 19 -0.85 -10.11 5.23
C ARG A 19 -0.79 -9.09 6.38
N PRO A 20 0.15 -9.16 7.35
CA PRO A 20 0.21 -8.17 8.43
C PRO A 20 0.51 -6.74 7.97
N GLU A 21 1.26 -6.57 6.87
CA GLU A 21 1.52 -5.25 6.29
C GLU A 21 0.27 -4.69 5.61
N LEU A 22 -0.44 -5.54 4.86
CA LEU A 22 -1.73 -5.19 4.25
C LEU A 22 -2.78 -4.83 5.31
N ASP A 23 -2.84 -5.57 6.42
CA ASP A 23 -3.75 -5.27 7.53
C ASP A 23 -3.43 -3.92 8.20
N LYS A 24 -2.16 -3.49 8.21
CA LYS A 24 -1.78 -2.16 8.71
C LYS A 24 -2.18 -1.06 7.73
N LEU A 25 -1.93 -1.26 6.43
CA LEU A 25 -2.29 -0.32 5.39
C LEU A 25 -3.81 -0.13 5.31
N ILE A 26 -4.59 -1.21 5.37
CA ILE A 26 -6.04 -1.10 5.27
C ILE A 26 -6.68 -0.51 6.54
N LYS A 27 -6.00 -0.58 7.69
CA LYS A 27 -6.45 0.08 8.93
C LYS A 27 -6.44 1.60 8.86
N SER A 28 -5.61 2.21 8.00
CA SER A 28 -5.61 3.65 7.77
C SER A 28 -6.62 4.08 6.69
N THR A 29 -7.48 3.15 6.24
CA THR A 29 -8.55 3.39 5.28
C THR A 29 -9.90 2.99 5.90
N ASP A 30 -10.99 3.43 5.28
CA ASP A 30 -12.35 3.00 5.63
C ASP A 30 -12.78 1.69 4.91
N LEU A 31 -11.83 0.99 4.28
CA LEU A 31 -12.12 -0.23 3.52
C LEU A 31 -12.34 -1.44 4.44
N PRO A 32 -13.14 -2.43 3.99
CA PRO A 32 -13.35 -3.64 4.77
C PRO A 32 -12.07 -4.47 4.90
N ARG A 33 -11.74 -4.90 6.13
CA ARG A 33 -10.50 -5.64 6.47
C ARG A 33 -10.61 -7.17 6.32
N GLY A 34 -11.81 -7.68 6.04
CA GLY A 34 -12.06 -9.10 5.85
C GLY A 34 -11.71 -9.59 4.44
N GLY A 35 -11.51 -10.90 4.31
CA GLY A 35 -11.19 -11.57 3.04
C GLY A 35 -9.77 -12.16 3.00
N LEU A 36 -9.42 -12.75 1.87
CA LEU A 36 -8.09 -13.32 1.60
C LEU A 36 -7.05 -12.21 1.40
N LYS A 37 -5.77 -12.59 1.38
CA LYS A 37 -4.66 -11.65 1.14
C LYS A 37 -4.85 -10.89 -0.18
N GLN A 38 -5.20 -11.60 -1.24
CA GLN A 38 -5.40 -11.03 -2.59
C GLN A 38 -6.55 -10.02 -2.61
N ASP A 39 -7.62 -10.25 -1.86
CA ASP A 39 -8.74 -9.30 -1.74
C ASP A 39 -8.27 -7.97 -1.14
N LEU A 40 -7.42 -8.01 -0.11
CA LEU A 40 -6.86 -6.80 0.47
C LEU A 40 -5.96 -6.06 -0.51
N GLN A 41 -5.15 -6.79 -1.28
CA GLN A 41 -4.26 -6.20 -2.29
C GLN A 41 -5.06 -5.47 -3.36
N LEU A 42 -6.09 -6.12 -3.92
CA LEU A 42 -6.95 -5.53 -4.94
C LEU A 42 -7.69 -4.29 -4.41
N ARG A 43 -8.19 -4.33 -3.17
CA ARG A 43 -8.85 -3.17 -2.55
C ARG A 43 -7.90 -2.00 -2.36
N LEU A 44 -6.72 -2.24 -1.82
CA LEU A 44 -5.72 -1.20 -1.57
C LEU A 44 -5.21 -0.59 -2.89
N ILE A 45 -5.04 -1.38 -3.94
CA ILE A 45 -4.68 -0.88 -5.28
C ILE A 45 -5.83 -0.06 -5.86
N SER A 46 -7.07 -0.55 -5.78
CA SER A 46 -8.23 0.21 -6.27
C SER A 46 -8.40 1.54 -5.53
N TYR A 47 -8.10 1.56 -4.23
CA TYR A 47 -8.12 2.78 -3.42
C TYR A 47 -7.00 3.75 -3.78
N LEU A 48 -5.81 3.23 -4.11
CA LEU A 48 -4.70 4.03 -4.63
C LEU A 48 -5.06 4.76 -5.93
N ASP A 49 -5.96 4.20 -6.74
CA ASP A 49 -6.39 4.80 -8.01
C ASP A 49 -7.47 5.89 -7.87
N GLN A 50 -8.07 6.02 -6.68
CA GLN A 50 -9.19 6.94 -6.40
C GLN A 50 -8.73 8.24 -5.73
N GLU A 51 -7.49 8.69 -5.98
CA GLU A 51 -6.88 9.85 -5.30
C GLU A 51 -6.90 9.70 -3.75
N PRO A 52 -6.10 8.77 -3.21
CA PRO A 52 -6.11 8.49 -1.79
C PRO A 52 -5.58 9.68 -0.96
N PRO A 53 -5.97 9.79 0.31
CA PRO A 53 -5.44 10.81 1.23
C PRO A 53 -3.92 10.71 1.44
N ASP A 54 -3.26 11.84 1.70
CA ASP A 54 -1.82 11.90 1.97
C ASP A 54 -1.38 10.97 3.11
N ALA A 55 -2.23 10.77 4.13
CA ALA A 55 -1.94 9.86 5.23
C ALA A 55 -1.70 8.41 4.77
N PHE A 56 -2.45 7.97 3.75
CA PHE A 56 -2.28 6.65 3.16
C PHE A 56 -1.00 6.58 2.31
N LEU A 57 -0.74 7.60 1.50
CA LEU A 57 0.49 7.70 0.70
C LEU A 57 1.75 7.74 1.57
N ASN A 58 1.71 8.48 2.68
CA ASN A 58 2.79 8.51 3.68
C ASN A 58 3.02 7.13 4.30
N SER A 59 1.95 6.38 4.60
CA SER A 59 2.06 5.01 5.12
C SER A 59 2.71 4.05 4.12
N LEU A 60 2.39 4.19 2.83
CA LEU A 60 3.03 3.42 1.75
C LEU A 60 4.50 3.80 1.58
N ASN A 61 4.82 5.09 1.61
CA ASN A 61 6.18 5.59 1.50
C ASN A 61 7.06 5.12 2.67
N ASP A 62 6.56 5.21 3.90
CA ASP A 62 7.26 4.70 5.08
C ASP A 62 7.56 3.20 4.97
N LEU A 63 6.59 2.43 4.48
CA LEU A 63 6.76 1.00 4.28
C LEU A 63 7.78 0.69 3.17
N LEU A 64 7.74 1.46 2.08
CA LEU A 64 8.70 1.37 0.97
C LEU A 64 10.13 1.62 1.45
N LEU A 65 10.35 2.69 2.21
CA LEU A 65 11.64 3.06 2.78
C LEU A 65 12.16 1.99 3.73
N ARG A 66 11.29 1.45 4.61
CA ARG A 66 11.68 0.36 5.52
C ARG A 66 12.13 -0.88 4.76
N GLN A 67 11.44 -1.25 3.68
CA GLN A 67 11.83 -2.42 2.89
C GLN A 67 13.14 -2.18 2.10
N LYS A 68 13.37 -0.97 1.61
CA LYS A 68 14.64 -0.59 0.96
C LYS A 68 15.82 -0.61 1.95
N ASN A 69 15.62 -0.09 3.17
CA ASN A 69 16.65 -0.06 4.21
C ASN A 69 16.89 -1.42 4.89
N SER A 70 15.93 -2.35 4.85
CA SER A 70 16.09 -3.71 5.39
C SER A 70 16.79 -4.66 4.43
N ALA A 71 17.03 -4.24 3.19
CA ALA A 71 17.72 -5.01 2.16
C ALA A 71 19.21 -4.61 2.00
N GLY A 72 19.70 -3.68 2.83
CA GLY A 72 21.08 -3.20 2.87
C GLY A 72 21.85 -3.71 4.08
#